data_AF-A0A1M5D7C5-F1
#
_entry.id   AF-A0A1M5D7C5-F1
#
_cell.length_a   1.000
_cell.length_b   1.000
_cell.length_c   1.000
_cell.angle_alpha   90.00
_cell.angle_beta   90.00
_cell.angle_gamma   90.00
#
_symmetry.space_group_name_H-M   'P 1'
#
loop_
_entity.id
_entity.type
_entity.pdbx_description
1 polymer ?
#
loop_
_entity_poly.entity_id
_entity_poly.type
_entity_poly.pdbx_seq_one_letter_code
_entity_poly.pdbx_strand_id
1 'polypeptide(L)' 'MSKRRAHFLENPEYHHFKYEQHRIPGMIHIHFLGADAFPFGADIRLRGRDQMNVFFEGFGRPLRNPIKSAKNEKK' A
#
# COMPACT_ATOMS: atom_id res chain seq x y z
N MET A 1 7.88 25.64 -14.29
CA MET A 1 7.55 24.20 -14.07
C MET A 1 6.98 24.04 -12.67
N SER A 2 5.66 23.81 -12.55
CA SER A 2 4.99 23.67 -11.26
C SER A 2 5.30 22.28 -10.67
N LYS A 3 6.10 22.25 -9.61
CA LYS A 3 6.49 21.05 -8.85
C LYS A 3 5.27 20.56 -8.07
N ARG A 4 4.41 19.74 -8.71
CA ARG A 4 3.35 19.03 -7.98
C ARG A 4 4.05 18.09 -6.99
N ARG A 5 3.87 18.34 -5.70
CA ARG A 5 4.70 17.81 -4.60
C ARG A 5 4.42 16.34 -4.21
N ALA A 6 3.67 15.59 -5.01
CA ALA A 6 3.25 14.22 -4.68
C ALA A 6 4.08 13.12 -5.37
N HIS A 7 5.11 13.47 -6.14
CA HIS A 7 5.90 12.51 -6.94
C HIS A 7 7.25 12.10 -6.32
N PHE A 8 7.56 12.62 -5.12
CA PHE A 8 8.78 12.26 -4.38
C PHE A 8 8.42 11.98 -2.91
N LEU A 9 9.04 10.94 -2.34
CA LEU A 9 8.78 10.48 -0.96
C LEU A 9 9.07 11.55 0.10
N GLU A 10 10.02 12.44 -0.16
CA GLU A 10 10.48 13.48 0.78
C GLU A 10 9.36 14.46 1.20
N ASN A 11 8.47 14.83 0.27
CA ASN A 11 7.40 15.79 0.58
C ASN A 11 6.32 15.20 1.52
N PRO A 12 5.72 14.02 1.26
CA PRO A 12 4.79 13.43 2.21
C PRO A 12 5.47 13.14 3.55
N GLU A 13 6.73 12.70 3.59
CA GLU A 13 7.46 12.52 4.84
C GLU A 13 7.64 13.82 5.63
N TYR A 14 8.01 14.92 4.97
CA TYR A 14 8.11 16.23 5.61
C TYR A 14 6.78 16.64 6.28
N HIS A 15 5.66 16.50 5.56
CA HIS A 15 4.35 16.86 6.12
C HIS A 15 3.87 15.90 7.20
N HIS A 16 4.29 14.64 7.16
CA HIS A 16 3.96 13.64 8.17
C HIS A 16 4.78 13.84 9.46
N PHE A 17 6.10 14.00 9.36
CA PHE A 17 7.00 13.99 10.50
C PHE A 17 7.30 15.37 11.11
N LYS A 18 6.83 16.48 10.52
CA LYS A 18 6.98 17.83 11.12
C LYS A 18 6.29 17.98 12.48
N TYR A 19 5.36 17.10 12.82
CA TYR A 19 4.65 17.09 14.09
C TYR A 19 5.22 16.01 15.03
N GLU A 20 5.50 16.36 16.28
CA GLU A 20 6.06 15.45 17.29
C GLU A 20 5.14 14.26 17.58
N GLN A 21 3.83 14.46 17.49
CA GLN A 21 2.83 13.41 17.71
C GLN A 21 2.95 12.23 16.74
N HIS A 22 3.59 12.43 15.59
CA HIS A 22 3.84 11.37 14.60
C HIS A 22 5.23 10.74 14.72
N ARG A 23 6.04 11.13 15.72
CA ARG A 23 7.43 10.67 15.91
C ARG A 23 7.59 9.88 17.21
N ILE A 24 6.62 9.03 17.54
CA ILE A 24 6.65 8.21 18.75
C ILE A 24 7.39 6.91 18.45
N PRO A 25 8.43 6.55 19.23
CA PRO A 25 9.14 5.28 19.08
C PRO A 25 8.18 4.08 19.04
N GLY A 26 8.39 3.18 18.08
CA GLY A 26 7.56 1.99 17.89
C GLY A 26 6.33 2.17 17.00
N MET A 27 6.01 3.40 16.57
CA MET A 27 4.96 3.61 15.56
C MET A 27 5.40 3.11 14.17
N ILE A 28 4.47 2.48 13.46
CA ILE A 28 4.65 2.06 12.07
C ILE A 28 3.86 3.01 11.18
N HIS A 29 4.54 3.60 10.20
CA HIS A 29 3.93 4.48 9.20
C HIS A 29 3.90 3.77 7.85
N ILE A 30 2.73 3.76 7.21
CA ILE A 30 2.52 3.12 5.91
C ILE A 30 2.10 4.21 4.92
N HIS A 31 2.90 4.42 3.88
CA HIS A 31 2.61 5.37 2.80
C HIS A 31 2.11 4.63 1.56
N PHE A 32 0.89 4.95 1.13
CA PHE A 32 0.32 4.44 -0.12
C PHE A 32 0.58 5.45 -1.24
N LEU A 33 1.47 5.12 -2.17
CA LEU A 33 1.87 6.01 -3.28
C LEU A 33 1.02 5.81 -4.56
N GLY A 34 -0.07 5.05 -4.45
CA GLY A 34 -0.90 4.65 -5.60
C GLY A 34 -0.34 3.42 -6.33
N ALA A 35 -1.11 2.94 -7.31
CA ALA A 35 -0.73 1.85 -8.20
C ALA A 35 -0.75 2.35 -9.65
N ASP A 36 0.19 1.87 -10.46
CA ASP A 36 0.43 2.35 -11.84
C ASP A 36 -0.69 1.94 -12.82
N ALA A 37 -1.35 0.79 -12.59
CA ALA A 37 -2.40 0.29 -13.47
C ALA A 37 -3.61 -0.25 -12.71
N PHE A 38 -4.79 0.25 -13.08
CA PHE A 38 -6.07 -0.37 -12.70
C PHE A 38 -6.34 -1.53 -13.66
N PRO A 39 -6.37 -2.80 -13.21
CA PRO A 39 -6.74 -3.94 -14.05
C PRO A 39 -8.25 -3.97 -14.38
N PHE A 40 -8.97 -2.85 -14.22
CA PHE A 40 -10.42 -2.76 -14.34
C PHE A 40 -10.93 -3.14 -15.74
N GLY A 41 -10.07 -3.08 -16.77
CA GLY A 41 -10.38 -3.52 -18.14
C GLY A 41 -9.95 -4.94 -18.51
N ALA A 42 -9.30 -5.68 -17.61
CA ALA A 42 -8.68 -6.98 -17.94
C ALA A 42 -9.53 -8.22 -17.52
N ASP A 43 -10.74 -8.02 -16.99
CA ASP A 43 -11.61 -9.07 -16.41
C ASP A 43 -10.89 -10.05 -15.45
N ILE A 44 -9.86 -9.55 -14.76
CA ILE A 44 -9.13 -10.34 -13.75
C ILE A 44 -9.94 -10.30 -12.45
N ARG A 45 -10.38 -11.48 -11.99
CA ARG A 45 -11.10 -11.65 -10.72
C ARG A 45 -10.32 -12.53 -9.76
N LEU A 46 -10.13 -12.04 -8.54
CA LEU A 46 -9.56 -12.82 -7.46
C LEU A 46 -10.53 -13.92 -6.99
N ARG A 47 -9.98 -15.09 -6.69
CA ARG A 47 -10.69 -16.28 -6.21
C ARG A 47 -10.16 -16.68 -4.83
N GLY A 48 -10.96 -17.46 -4.11
CA GLY A 48 -10.51 -18.06 -2.86
C GLY A 48 -9.27 -18.92 -3.09
N ARG A 49 -8.28 -18.80 -2.20
CA ARG A 49 -6.95 -19.44 -2.27
C ARG A 49 -5.94 -18.78 -3.22
N ASP A 50 -6.30 -17.72 -3.93
CA ASP A 50 -5.30 -16.89 -4.62
C ASP A 50 -4.34 -16.26 -3.60
N GLN A 51 -3.16 -15.84 -4.06
CA GLN A 51 -2.16 -15.18 -3.21
C GLN A 51 -1.72 -13.86 -3.85
N MET A 52 -1.98 -12.73 -3.18
CA MET A 52 -1.41 -11.45 -3.58
C MET A 52 0.03 -11.37 -3.09
N ASN A 53 0.96 -11.10 -4.00
CA ASN A 53 2.38 -10.97 -3.70
C ASN A 53 2.87 -9.57 -4.04
N VAL A 54 3.55 -8.93 -3.10
CA VAL A 54 4.25 -7.66 -3.32
C VAL A 54 5.72 -7.89 -2.99
N PHE A 55 6.59 -7.64 -3.97
CA PHE A 55 8.04 -7.76 -3.82
C PHE A 55 8.74 -6.70 -4.67
N PHE A 56 9.92 -6.31 -4.23
CA PHE A 56 10.84 -5.44 -4.96
C PHE A 56 12.26 -5.95 -4.73
N GLU A 57 13.12 -5.86 -5.74
CA GLU A 57 14.53 -6.21 -5.61
C GLU A 57 15.22 -5.28 -4.60
N GLY A 58 16.09 -5.83 -3.76
CA GLY A 58 16.76 -5.09 -2.68
C GLY A 58 15.91 -4.84 -1.43
N PHE A 59 14.63 -5.21 -1.43
CA PHE A 59 13.79 -5.21 -0.23
C PHE A 59 13.79 -6.57 0.46
N GLY A 60 13.30 -6.60 1.70
CA GLY A 60 13.22 -7.81 2.51
C GLY A 60 12.26 -8.87 1.96
N ARG A 61 11.76 -9.73 2.86
CA ARG A 61 10.87 -10.83 2.46
C ARG A 61 9.61 -10.29 1.75
N PRO A 62 9.15 -10.96 0.68
CA PRO A 62 7.94 -10.54 -0.04
C PRO A 62 6.72 -10.60 0.88
N LEU A 63 5.84 -9.61 0.76
CA LEU A 63 4.53 -9.63 1.41
C LEU A 63 3.62 -10.58 0.61
N ARG A 64 3.12 -11.62 1.29
CA ARG A 64 2.23 -12.63 0.70
C ARG A 64 0.91 -12.63 1.45
N ASN A 65 -0.17 -12.25 0.78
CA ASN A 65 -1.49 -12.14 1.38
C ASN A 65 -2.47 -13.14 0.71
N PRO A 66 -2.83 -14.26 1.36
CA PRO A 66 -3.76 -15.23 0.81
C PRO A 66 -5.19 -14.69 0.83
N ILE A 67 -5.89 -14.81 -0.31
CA ILE A 67 -7.26 -14.36 -0.48
C ILE A 67 -8.22 -15.39 0.09
N LYS A 68 -9.07 -14.94 1.01
CA LYS A 68 -10.19 -15.70 1.56
C LYS A 68 -11.49 -15.01 1.16
N SER A 69 -12.44 -15.80 0.68
CA SER A 69 -13.82 -15.31 0.51
C SER A 69 -14.41 -15.04 1.88
N ALA A 70 -14.89 -13.82 2.11
CA ALA A 70 -15.69 -13.53 3.29
C ALA A 70 -16.94 -14.41 3.25
N LYS A 71 -17.23 -15.15 4.32
CA LYS A 71 -18.56 -15.73 4.48
C LYS A 71 -19.50 -14.56 4.75
N ASN A 72 -20.52 -14.39 3.90
CA ASN A 72 -21.63 -13.51 4.23
C ASN A 72 -22.39 -14.15 5.41
N GLU A 73 -22.00 -13.82 6.63
CA GLU A 73 -22.88 -13.97 7.77
C GLU A 73 -23.97 -12.92 7.60
N LYS A 74 -25.16 -13.36 7.18
CA LYS A 74 -26.35 -12.51 7.22
C LYS A 74 -26.53 -12.08 8.67
N LYS A 75 -26.43 -10.77 8.91
CA LYS A 75 -26.77 -10.15 10.19
C LYS A 75 -28.27 -10.25 10.43
#